data_AF-A0A935LEF6-F1
#
_entry.id   AF-A0A935LEF6-F1
#
_cell.length_a   1.000
_cell.length_b   1.000
_cell.length_c   1.000
_cell.angle_alpha   90.00
_cell.angle_beta   90.00
_cell.angle_gamma   90.00
#
_symmetry.space_group_name_H-M   'P 1'
#
loop_
_entity.id
_entity.type
_entity.pdbx_description
1 polymer ?
#
loop_
_entity_poly.entity_id
_entity_poly.type
_entity_poly.pdbx_seq_one_letter_code
_entity_poly.pdbx_strand_id
1 'polypeptide(L)' 'MTTVHIELPDTTALAASAAGLLTPQALERLLNEALRKREVANSLLSIAGQVAAAGIAPMSMEEINAEVKAARAERGPLN' A
#
# COMPACT_ATOMS: atom_id res chain seq x y z
N MET A 1 0.25 -19.39 15.33
CA MET A 1 -0.66 -19.96 14.32
C MET A 1 -2.08 -19.76 14.82
N THR A 2 -2.99 -19.37 13.94
CA THR A 2 -4.40 -19.12 14.26
C THR A 2 -5.26 -19.95 13.31
N THR A 3 -6.29 -20.61 13.83
CA THR A 3 -7.22 -21.42 13.03
C THR A 3 -8.43 -20.58 12.64
N VAL A 4 -8.83 -20.62 11.37
CA VAL A 4 -9.99 -19.90 10.83
C VAL A 4 -10.88 -20.91 10.12
N HIS A 5 -12.19 -20.83 10.36
CA HIS A 5 -13.20 -21.59 9.61
C HIS A 5 -13.83 -20.67 8.57
N ILE A 6 -13.97 -21.15 7.34
CA ILE A 6 -14.44 -20.37 6.20
C ILE A 6 -15.46 -21.22 5.45
N GLU A 7 -16.62 -20.64 5.15
CA GLU A 7 -17.61 -21.25 4.28
C GLU A 7 -17.38 -20.76 2.85
N LEU A 8 -17.33 -21.70 1.92
CA LEU A 8 -17.14 -21.45 0.50
C LEU A 8 -18.21 -22.24 -0.27
N PRO A 9 -18.74 -21.72 -1.39
CA PRO A 9 -19.55 -22.53 -2.28
C PRO A 9 -18.77 -23.76 -2.74
N ASP A 10 -19.42 -24.93 -2.81
CA ASP A 10 -18.77 -26.20 -3.15
C ASP A 10 -17.96 -26.13 -4.44
N THR A 11 -18.49 -25.45 -5.46
CA THR A 11 -17.82 -25.23 -6.74
C THR A 11 -16.50 -24.48 -6.59
N THR A 12 -16.46 -23.50 -5.69
CA THR A 12 -15.26 -22.70 -5.40
C THR A 12 -14.27 -23.51 -4.56
N ALA A 13 -14.75 -24.23 -3.56
CA ALA A 13 -13.90 -25.08 -2.71
C ALA A 13 -13.21 -26.18 -3.54
N LEU A 14 -13.95 -26.84 -4.43
CA LEU A 14 -13.40 -27.86 -5.33
C LEU A 14 -12.34 -27.28 -6.26
N ALA A 15 -12.63 -26.16 -6.93
CA ALA A 15 -11.68 -25.53 -7.84
C ALA A 15 -10.41 -25.03 -7.11
N ALA A 16 -10.57 -24.40 -5.95
CA ALA A 16 -9.46 -23.91 -5.15
C ALA A 16 -8.60 -25.05 -4.59
N SER A 17 -9.23 -26.15 -4.17
CA SER A 17 -8.54 -27.36 -3.73
C SER A 17 -7.72 -27.99 -4.86
N ALA A 18 -8.32 -28.17 -6.04
CA ALA A 18 -7.64 -28.69 -7.22
C ALA A 18 -6.46 -27.81 -7.68
N ALA A 19 -6.55 -26.51 -7.46
CA ALA A 19 -5.48 -25.55 -7.72
C ALA A 19 -4.43 -25.45 -6.58
N GLY A 20 -4.58 -26.21 -5.49
CA GLY A 20 -3.66 -26.19 -4.34
C GLY A 20 -3.76 -24.92 -3.47
N LEU A 21 -4.80 -24.12 -3.65
CA LEU A 21 -4.98 -22.82 -2.99
C LEU A 21 -5.48 -22.94 -1.54
N LEU A 22 -6.00 -24.10 -1.15
CA LEU A 22 -6.51 -24.37 0.21
C LEU A 22 -5.46 -24.96 1.16
N THR A 23 -4.18 -24.90 0.79
CA THR A 23 -3.08 -25.26 1.70
C THR A 23 -2.76 -24.09 2.65
N PRO A 24 -2.28 -24.34 3.88
CA PRO A 24 -1.91 -23.27 4.81
C PRO A 24 -0.92 -22.27 4.20
N GLN A 25 0.09 -22.74 3.48
CA GLN A 25 1.10 -21.85 2.86
C GLN A 25 0.52 -21.02 1.71
N ALA A 26 -0.36 -21.60 0.88
CA ALA A 26 -1.00 -20.85 -0.20
C ALA A 26 -1.96 -19.79 0.36
N LEU A 27 -2.77 -20.15 1.37
CA LEU A 27 -3.68 -19.22 2.04
C LEU A 27 -2.92 -18.08 2.71
N GLU A 28 -1.82 -18.36 3.40
CA GLU A 28 -0.97 -17.32 4.00
C GLU A 28 -0.45 -16.34 2.94
N ARG A 29 0.04 -16.85 1.80
CA ARG A 29 0.49 -15.99 0.69
C ARG A 29 -0.63 -15.15 0.12
N LEU A 30 -1.80 -15.74 -0.13
CA LEU A 30 -2.97 -15.03 -0.66
C LEU A 30 -3.44 -13.93 0.28
N LEU A 31 -3.54 -14.23 1.58
CA LEU A 31 -3.96 -13.26 2.60
C LEU A 31 -2.95 -12.11 2.72
N ASN A 32 -1.66 -12.42 2.79
CA ASN A 32 -0.60 -11.40 2.86
C ASN A 32 -0.58 -10.51 1.63
N GLU A 33 -0.78 -11.06 0.43
CA GLU A 33 -0.83 -10.27 -0.79
C GLU A 33 -2.09 -9.37 -0.83
N ALA A 34 -3.24 -9.88 -0.41
CA ALA A 34 -4.47 -9.10 -0.31
C ALA A 34 -4.33 -7.95 0.71
N LEU A 35 -3.74 -8.21 1.88
CA LEU A 35 -3.45 -7.20 2.89
C LEU A 35 -2.48 -6.15 2.34
N ARG A 36 -1.40 -6.56 1.69
CA ARG A 36 -0.43 -5.63 1.09
C ARG A 36 -1.07 -4.72 0.05
N LYS A 37 -1.95 -5.25 -0.81
CA LYS A 37 -2.69 -4.43 -1.80
C LYS A 37 -3.57 -3.38 -1.12
N ARG A 38 -4.25 -3.74 -0.03
CA ARG A 38 -5.06 -2.80 0.76
C ARG A 38 -4.20 -1.76 1.46
N GLU A 39 -3.07 -2.17 2.03
CA GLU A 39 -2.16 -1.26 2.72
C GLU A 39 -1.55 -0.23 1.77
N VAL A 40 -1.13 -0.63 0.57
CA VAL A 40 -0.64 0.31 -0.44
C VAL A 40 -1.71 1.35 -0.79
N ALA A 41 -2.96 0.92 -1.00
CA ALA A 41 -4.06 1.84 -1.26
C ALA A 41 -4.31 2.81 -0.08
N ASN A 42 -4.21 2.32 1.16
CA ASN A 42 -4.41 3.14 2.35
C ASN A 42 -3.23 4.08 2.65
N SER A 43 -1.99 3.67 2.35
CA SER A 43 -0.79 4.45 2.64
C SER A 43 -0.77 5.79 1.90
N LEU A 44 -1.25 5.81 0.66
CA LEU A 44 -1.39 7.04 -0.13
C LEU A 44 -2.41 8.00 0.51
N LEU A 45 -3.48 7.47 1.09
CA LEU A 45 -4.55 8.26 1.70
C LEU A 45 -4.21 8.70 3.13
N SER A 46 -3.38 7.94 3.85
CA SER A 46 -2.97 8.22 5.23
C SER A 46 -2.25 9.56 5.36
N ILE A 47 -1.44 9.93 4.36
CA ILE A 47 -0.71 11.21 4.33
C ILE A 47 -1.64 12.36 3.95
N ALA A 48 -2.62 12.13 3.09
CA ALA A 48 -3.51 13.19 2.58
C ALA A 48 -4.27 13.90 3.71
N GLY A 49 -4.75 13.16 4.72
CA GLY A 49 -5.42 13.74 5.89
C GLY A 49 -4.49 14.61 6.74
N GLN A 50 -3.24 14.18 6.94
CA GLN A 50 -2.25 14.94 7.70
C GLN A 50 -1.82 16.22 6.97
N VAL A 51 -1.64 16.15 5.64
CA VAL A 51 -1.31 17.31 4.80
C VAL A 51 -2.45 18.33 4.81
N ALA A 52 -3.70 17.87 4.69
CA ALA A 52 -4.87 18.75 4.78
C ALA A 52 -4.99 19.41 6.17
N ALA A 53 -4.76 18.65 7.24
CA ALA A 53 -4.80 19.16 8.62
C ALA A 53 -3.67 20.14 8.95
N ALA A 54 -2.53 20.06 8.25
CA ALA A 54 -1.40 20.97 8.46
C ALA A 54 -1.72 22.42 8.06
N GLY A 55 -2.80 22.65 7.28
CA GLY A 55 -3.29 24.00 6.96
C GLY A 55 -2.27 24.88 6.22
N ILE A 56 -1.28 24.28 5.58
CA ILE A 56 -0.21 24.98 4.89
C ILE A 56 -0.80 25.61 3.63
N ALA A 57 -0.61 26.93 3.48
CA ALA A 57 -1.06 27.64 2.30
C ALA A 57 -0.37 27.07 1.04
N PRO A 58 -1.09 26.87 -0.07
CA PRO A 58 -0.49 26.40 -1.31
C PRO A 58 0.53 27.43 -1.80
N MET A 59 1.76 26.97 -2.04
CA MET A 59 2.80 27.77 -2.68
C MET A 59 2.53 27.90 -4.19
N SER A 60 2.95 29.00 -4.78
CA SER A 60 2.95 29.15 -6.24
C SER A 60 3.96 28.20 -6.88
N MET A 61 3.79 27.94 -8.18
CA MET A 61 4.71 27.07 -8.92
C MET A 61 6.14 27.64 -8.96
N GLU A 62 6.28 28.97 -8.96
CA GLU A 62 7.58 29.65 -8.94
C GLU A 62 8.31 29.43 -7.62
N GLU A 63 7.60 29.57 -6.49
CA GLU A 63 8.15 29.31 -5.15
C GLU A 63 8.55 27.84 -4.99
N ILE A 64 7.72 26.91 -5.47
CA ILE A 64 8.05 25.47 -5.48
C ILE A 64 9.35 25.21 -6.24
N ASN A 65 9.52 25.81 -7.42
CA ASN A 65 10.71 25.61 -8.24
C ASN A 65 11.97 26.18 -7.58
N ALA A 66 11.87 27.34 -6.92
CA ALA A 66 12.97 27.94 -6.18
C ALA A 66 13.42 27.03 -5.02
N GLU A 67 12.48 26.52 -4.24
CA GLU A 67 12.74 25.63 -3.10
C GLU A 67 13.39 24.31 -3.54
N VAL A 68 12.83 23.66 -4.58
CA VAL A 68 13.40 22.41 -5.13
C VAL A 68 14.82 22.61 -5.64
N LYS A 69 15.11 23.78 -6.25
CA LYS A 69 16.46 24.11 -6.74
C LYS A 69 17.44 24.28 -5.57
N ALA A 70 17.03 24.96 -4.51
CA ALA A 70 17.84 25.14 -3.31
C ALA A 70 18.15 23.79 -2.64
N ALA A 71 17.13 22.96 -2.38
CA ALA A 71 17.28 21.65 -1.76
C ALA A 71 18.19 20.69 -2.58
N ARG A 72 18.15 20.78 -3.91
CA ARG A 72 19.05 19.99 -4.79
C ARG A 72 20.50 20.50 -4.75
N ALA A 73 20.70 21.81 -4.62
CA ALA A 73 22.04 22.38 -4.47
C ALA A 73 22.67 21.96 -3.12
N GLU A 74 21.88 21.88 -2.06
CA GLU A 74 22.32 21.44 -0.73
C GLU A 74 22.65 19.94 -0.67
N ARG A 75 21.89 19.09 -1.38
CA ARG A 75 22.14 17.65 -1.44
C ARG A 75 23.45 17.27 -2.13
N GLY A 76 24.03 18.17 -2.94
CA GLY A 76 25.19 17.87 -3.78
C GLY A 76 24.90 16.79 -4.84
N PRO A 77 25.82 16.51 -5.77
CA PRO A 77 25.71 15.34 -6.64
C PRO A 77 25.68 14.07 -5.78
N LEU A 78 24.80 13.13 -6.12
CA LEU A 78 24.79 11.79 -5.53
C LEU A 78 26.18 11.17 -5.77
N ASN A 79 26.97 11.02 -4.70
CA ASN A 79 28.24 10.29 -4.73
C ASN A 79 27.99 8.79 -4.87
#